data_AF-A0ABD2KX12-F1
#
_entry.id   AF-A0ABD2KX12-F1
#
_cell.length_a   1.000
_cell.length_b   1.000
_cell.length_c   1.000
_cell.angle_alpha   90.00
_cell.angle_beta   90.00
_cell.angle_gamma   90.00
#
_symmetry.space_group_name_H-M   'P 1'
#
loop_
_entity.id
_entity.type
_entity.pdbx_description
1 polymer ?
#
loop_
_entity_poly.entity_id
_entity_poly.type
_entity_poly.pdbx_seq_one_letter_code
_entity_poly.pdbx_strand_id
1 'polypeptide(L)'
;MDKECRQNTTMFTSSAQKYLGRKASEMRMMEQEGDGEGLARLLDSFIGKKIVAKIVIKEKDANWGGEGSSLHKFDWVVTSVFVPTTEEAYANDDGEQQKTEE
;
A
#
# COMPACT_ATOMS: atom_id res chain seq x y z
N MET A 1 1.65 3.58 14.41
CA MET A 1 0.90 4.35 13.41
C MET A 1 1.63 5.65 13.23
N ASP A 2 2.01 6.03 12.01
CA ASP A 2 2.39 7.42 11.74
C ASP A 2 1.19 8.29 12.11
N LYS A 3 1.40 9.22 13.03
CA LYS A 3 0.31 9.93 13.72
C LYS A 3 -0.38 10.99 12.85
N GLU A 4 0.05 11.22 11.62
CA GLU A 4 -0.32 12.46 10.91
C GLU A 4 -1.00 12.30 9.54
N CYS A 5 -1.06 11.09 8.95
CA CYS A 5 -1.76 10.94 7.66
C CYS A 5 -2.38 9.54 7.47
N ARG A 6 -3.70 9.50 7.24
CA ARG A 6 -4.40 8.32 6.70
C ARG A 6 -4.77 8.61 5.26
N GLN A 7 -4.24 7.82 4.33
CA GLN A 7 -4.43 8.02 2.90
C GLN A 7 -4.85 6.71 2.22
N ASN A 8 -5.80 6.80 1.29
CA ASN A 8 -6.14 5.69 0.40
C ASN A 8 -5.12 5.65 -0.73
N THR A 9 -4.58 4.46 -1.01
CA THR A 9 -3.60 4.24 -2.08
C THR A 9 -4.03 3.09 -2.98
N THR A 10 -3.67 3.16 -4.26
CA THR A 10 -3.94 2.09 -5.23
C THR A 10 -2.67 1.29 -5.50
N MET A 11 -2.80 -0.04 -5.45
CA MET A 11 -1.74 -0.99 -5.79
C MET A 11 -2.11 -1.74 -7.06
N PHE A 12 -1.23 -1.74 -8.05
CA PHE A 12 -1.41 -2.54 -9.27
C PHE A 12 -0.76 -3.92 -9.11
N THR A 13 -1.03 -4.82 -10.06
CA THR A 13 -0.75 -6.26 -10.00
C THR A 13 0.59 -6.62 -9.34
N SER A 14 1.72 -6.08 -9.83
CA SER A 14 3.06 -6.41 -9.30
C SER A 14 3.22 -6.03 -7.82
N SER A 15 2.82 -4.82 -7.45
CA SER A 15 2.89 -4.33 -6.06
C SER A 15 1.93 -5.08 -5.13
N ALA A 16 0.70 -5.34 -5.58
CA ALA A 16 -0.31 -6.06 -4.81
C ALA A 16 0.09 -7.51 -4.58
N GLN A 17 0.59 -8.20 -5.62
CA GLN A 17 1.10 -9.57 -5.50
C GLN A 17 2.28 -9.66 -4.54
N LYS A 18 3.19 -8.68 -4.59
CA LYS A 18 4.34 -8.64 -3.67
C LYS A 18 3.91 -8.43 -2.22
N TYR A 19 2.87 -7.63 -1.99
CA TYR A 19 2.32 -7.41 -0.65
C TYR A 19 1.56 -8.64 -0.13
N LEU A 20 0.66 -9.18 -0.94
CA LEU A 20 -0.23 -10.29 -0.56
C LEU A 20 0.45 -11.66 -0.63
N GLY A 21 1.58 -11.76 -1.33
CA GLY A 21 2.28 -13.02 -1.58
C GLY A 21 1.52 -14.00 -2.47
N ARG A 22 0.48 -13.54 -3.17
CA ARG A 22 -0.44 -14.38 -3.97
C ARG A 22 -0.85 -13.73 -5.27
N LYS A 23 -1.16 -14.54 -6.28
CA LYS A 23 -1.65 -14.05 -7.57
C LYS A 23 -3.14 -13.70 -7.49
N ALA A 24 -3.55 -12.70 -8.28
CA ALA A 24 -4.96 -12.34 -8.40
C ALA A 24 -5.84 -13.50 -8.90
N SER A 25 -5.30 -14.37 -9.75
CA SER A 25 -5.99 -15.59 -10.22
C SER A 25 -6.30 -16.56 -9.09
N GLU A 26 -5.38 -16.73 -8.13
CA GLU A 26 -5.57 -17.61 -6.98
C GLU A 26 -6.66 -17.06 -6.05
N MET A 27 -6.67 -15.73 -5.85
CA MET A 27 -7.72 -15.06 -5.08
C MET A 27 -9.09 -15.17 -5.74
N ARG A 28 -9.15 -15.04 -7.07
CA ARG A 28 -10.38 -15.23 -7.83
C ARG A 28 -10.88 -16.67 -7.77
N MET A 29 -9.99 -17.66 -7.76
CA MET A 29 -10.39 -19.06 -7.57
C MET A 29 -11.01 -19.28 -6.20
N MET A 30 -10.40 -18.77 -5.12
CA MET A 30 -10.98 -18.86 -3.76
C MET A 30 -12.40 -18.27 -3.70
N GLU A 31 -12.61 -17.12 -4.36
CA GLU A 31 -13.94 -16.52 -4.48
C GLU A 31 -14.93 -17.40 -5.25
N GLN A 32 -14.51 -17.96 -6.39
CA GLN A 32 -15.37 -18.78 -7.27
C GLN A 32 -15.70 -20.17 -6.69
N GLU A 33 -14.79 -20.74 -5.90
CA GLU A 33 -14.97 -22.03 -5.22
C GLU A 33 -15.84 -21.92 -3.95
N GLY A 34 -16.34 -20.72 -3.64
CA GLY A 34 -17.22 -20.48 -2.49
C GLY A 34 -16.47 -20.31 -1.17
N ASP A 35 -15.13 -20.23 -1.18
CA ASP A 35 -14.30 -19.94 -0.01
C ASP A 35 -14.16 -18.43 0.23
N GLY A 36 -15.28 -17.70 0.16
CA GLY A 36 -15.31 -16.26 0.40
C GLY A 36 -14.88 -15.90 1.82
N GLU A 37 -15.16 -16.77 2.80
CA GLU A 37 -14.74 -16.57 4.20
C GLU A 37 -13.22 -16.76 4.36
N GLY A 38 -12.63 -17.78 3.73
CA GLY A 38 -11.19 -17.96 3.70
C GLY A 38 -10.46 -16.80 3.04
N LEU A 39 -11.01 -16.28 1.93
CA LEU A 39 -10.51 -15.07 1.26
C LEU A 39 -10.59 -13.84 2.19
N ALA A 40 -11.72 -13.64 2.89
CA ALA A 40 -11.87 -12.52 3.82
C ALA A 40 -10.86 -12.60 4.98
N ARG A 41 -10.73 -13.76 5.62
CA ARG A 41 -9.75 -14.00 6.70
C ARG A 41 -8.31 -13.79 6.23
N LEU A 42 -8.00 -14.21 5.00
CA LEU A 42 -6.70 -13.95 4.39
C LEU A 42 -6.44 -12.45 4.27
N LEU A 43 -7.38 -11.69 3.72
CA LEU A 43 -7.24 -10.23 3.57
C LEU A 43 -7.14 -9.52 4.93
N ASP A 44 -7.94 -9.94 5.91
CA ASP A 44 -7.89 -9.40 7.28
C ASP A 44 -6.52 -9.64 7.94
N SER A 45 -5.83 -10.74 7.63
CA SER A 45 -4.49 -11.02 8.15
C SER A 45 -3.42 -10.02 7.70
N PHE A 46 -3.71 -9.18 6.70
CA PHE A 46 -2.82 -8.10 6.25
C PHE A 46 -3.14 -6.76 6.92
N ILE A 47 -4.25 -6.63 7.65
CA ILE A 47 -4.57 -5.42 8.39
C ILE A 47 -3.53 -5.23 9.51
N GLY A 48 -3.01 -4.01 9.65
CA GLY A 48 -2.03 -3.66 10.67
C GLY A 48 -0.58 -4.08 10.33
N LYS A 49 -0.36 -4.80 9.23
CA LYS A 49 1.00 -5.02 8.71
C LYS A 49 1.57 -3.70 8.22
N LYS A 50 2.77 -3.39 8.69
CA LYS A 50 3.54 -2.25 8.18
C LYS A 50 4.22 -2.66 6.87
N ILE A 51 4.52 -1.69 6.01
CA ILE A 51 5.32 -1.88 4.79
C ILE A 51 6.11 -0.62 4.51
N VAL A 52 7.21 -0.75 3.76
CA VAL A 52 7.83 0.40 3.10
C VAL A 52 7.36 0.41 1.65
N ALA A 53 6.81 1.54 1.20
CA ALA A 53 6.22 1.64 -0.13
C ALA A 53 6.79 2.86 -0.88
N LYS A 54 7.09 2.67 -2.17
CA LYS A 54 7.36 3.80 -3.07
C LYS A 54 6.04 4.28 -3.67
N ILE A 55 5.64 5.49 -3.33
CA ILE A 55 4.37 6.08 -3.79
C ILE A 55 4.65 7.17 -4.84
N VAL A 56 3.85 7.18 -5.90
CA VAL A 56 3.77 8.26 -6.88
C VAL A 56 2.43 8.93 -6.73
N ILE A 57 2.44 10.26 -6.62
CA ILE A 57 1.25 11.09 -6.50
C ILE A 57 0.99 11.73 -7.86
N LYS A 58 -0.23 11.59 -8.40
CA LYS A 58 -0.63 12.17 -9.68
C LYS A 58 -1.87 13.01 -9.50
N GLU A 59 -1.94 14.16 -10.17
CA GLU A 59 -3.19 14.91 -10.25
C GLU A 59 -4.19 14.11 -11.09
N LYS A 60 -5.42 14.02 -10.59
CA LYS A 60 -6.48 13.31 -11.28
C LYS A 60 -7.07 14.21 -12.35
N ASP A 61 -7.03 13.78 -13.61
CA ASP A 61 -7.69 14.49 -14.69
C ASP A 61 -9.19 14.63 -14.38
N ALA A 62 -9.69 15.87 -14.48
CA ALA A 62 -11.08 16.24 -14.17
C ALA A 62 -12.14 15.51 -15.01
N ASN A 63 -11.73 14.71 -16.00
CA ASN A 63 -12.59 13.98 -16.92
C ASN A 63 -13.01 12.59 -16.40
N TRP A 64 -12.56 12.18 -15.21
CA TRP A 64 -12.95 10.91 -14.56
C TRP A 64 -13.77 11.15 -13.28
N GLY A 65 -14.99 11.64 -13.50
CA GLY A 65 -16.02 11.78 -12.48
C GLY A 65 -17.01 12.86 -12.91
N GLY A 66 -18.27 12.49 -13.12
CA GLY A 66 -19.35 13.46 -13.22
C GLY A 66 -19.32 14.42 -12.03
N GLU A 67 -19.80 15.64 -12.25
CA GLU A 67 -19.89 16.73 -11.28
C GLU A 67 -20.12 16.23 -9.85
N GLY A 68 -19.14 16.44 -8.94
CA GLY A 68 -19.45 16.31 -7.50
C GLY A 68 -18.41 15.79 -6.52
N SER A 69 -17.12 15.58 -6.85
CA SER A 69 -16.14 15.28 -5.79
C SER A 69 -14.80 16.01 -5.95
N SER A 70 -14.78 17.27 -5.51
CA SER A 70 -13.59 18.11 -5.37
C SER A 70 -12.60 17.66 -4.28
N LEU A 71 -12.82 16.50 -3.64
CA LEU A 71 -12.06 16.04 -2.47
C LEU A 71 -10.88 15.10 -2.79
N HIS A 72 -10.77 14.58 -4.01
CA HIS A 72 -9.67 13.69 -4.40
C HIS A 72 -8.96 14.22 -5.65
N LYS A 73 -8.22 15.32 -5.46
CA LYS A 73 -7.39 15.92 -6.53
C LYS A 73 -6.21 15.05 -6.94
N PHE A 74 -5.80 14.12 -6.08
CA PHE A 74 -4.59 13.33 -6.28
C PHE A 74 -4.84 11.83 -6.09
N ASP A 75 -4.31 11.04 -7.02
CA ASP A 75 -4.19 9.60 -6.91
C ASP A 75 -2.84 9.23 -6.31
N TRP A 76 -2.87 8.44 -5.23
CA TRP A 76 -1.68 7.91 -4.56
C TRP A 76 -1.46 6.48 -5.03
N VAL A 77 -0.47 6.28 -5.90
CA VAL A 77 -0.20 4.99 -6.53
C VAL A 77 1.05 4.36 -5.94
N VAL A 78 0.91 3.18 -5.36
CA VAL A 78 2.06 2.38 -4.92
C VAL A 78 2.71 1.74 -6.14
N THR A 79 3.98 2.08 -6.37
CA THR A 79 4.78 1.57 -7.49
C THR A 79 5.72 0.44 -7.09
N SER A 80 6.10 0.38 -5.82
CA SER A 80 6.92 -0.70 -5.26
C SER A 80 6.59 -0.90 -3.78
N VAL A 81 6.74 -2.14 -3.32
CA VAL A 81 6.53 -2.55 -1.94
C VAL A 81 7.77 -3.28 -1.46
N PHE A 82 8.15 -3.01 -0.23
CA PHE A 82 9.14 -3.76 0.52
C PHE A 82 8.47 -4.21 1.82
N VAL A 83 8.32 -5.52 1.96
CA VAL A 83 7.81 -6.14 3.19
C VAL A 83 9.03 -6.60 3.96
N PRO A 84 9.44 -5.90 5.02
CA PRO A 84 10.60 -6.32 5.79
C PRO A 84 10.33 -7.63 6.52
N THR A 85 11.39 -8.42 6.69
CA THR A 85 11.35 -9.74 7.32
C THR A 85 11.59 -9.70 8.84
N THR A 86 11.88 -8.52 9.39
CA THR A 86 12.08 -8.27 10.83
C THR A 86 11.40 -6.95 11.25
N GLU A 87 10.96 -6.84 12.50
CA GLU A 87 10.31 -5.61 13.01
C GLU A 87 11.27 -4.41 13.10
N GLU A 88 12.58 -4.64 13.06
CA GLU A 88 13.64 -3.62 13.17
C GLU A 88 13.84 -2.78 11.91
N ALA A 89 13.28 -3.20 10.76
CA ALA A 89 13.46 -2.51 9.48
C ALA A 89 12.62 -1.22 9.32
N TYR A 90 11.88 -0.82 10.35
CA TYR A 90 11.17 0.47 10.41
C TYR A 90 11.90 1.52 11.27
N ALA A 91 13.14 1.24 11.70
CA ALA A 91 13.98 2.28 12.27
C ALA A 91 14.25 3.32 11.18
N ASN A 92 13.55 4.44 11.26
CA ASN A 92 13.90 5.62 10.49
C ASN A 92 15.33 5.99 10.89
N ASP A 93 16.19 6.09 9.88
CA ASP A 93 17.43 6.85 9.94
C ASP A 93 17.03 8.31 10.18
N ASP A 94 16.85 8.68 11.45
CA ASP A 94 16.73 10.06 11.90
C ASP A 94 18.13 10.73 11.83
N GLY A 95 18.83 10.53 10.72
CA GLY A 95 20.22 10.88 10.48
C GLY A 95 20.47 12.38 10.63
N GLU A 96 20.59 12.82 11.88
CA GLU A 96 21.41 13.95 12.25
C GLU A 96 22.79 13.69 11.65
N GLN A 97 23.10 14.39 10.57
CA GLN A 97 24.47 14.52 10.10
C GLN A 97 25.26 15.17 11.25
N GLN A 98 25.94 14.36 12.06
CA GLN A 98 27.06 14.86 12.83
C GLN A 98 28.12 15.31 11.84
N LYS A 99 28.20 16.63 11.66
CA LYS A 99 29.41 17.29 11.16
C LYS A 99 30.55 16.87 12.08
N THR A 100 31.41 15.99 11.59
CA THR A 100 32.80 15.96 12.04
C THR A 100 33.54 16.99 11.19
N GLU A 101 33.83 18.13 11.80
CA GLU A 101 34.85 19.08 11.32
C GLU A 101 36.22 18.44 11.57
N GLU A 102 37.05 18.36 10.53
CA GLU A 102 38.52 18.31 10.64
C GLU A 102 39.09 19.70 10.38
#